data_AF-A0A3N4GVP3-F1
#
_entry.id   AF-A0A3N4GVP3-F1
#
_cell.length_a   1.000
_cell.length_b   1.000
_cell.length_c   1.000
_cell.angle_alpha   90.00
_cell.angle_beta   90.00
_cell.angle_gamma   90.00
#
_symmetry.space_group_name_H-M   'P 1'
#
loop_
_entity.id
_entity.type
_entity.pdbx_description
1 polymer ?
#
loop_
_entity_poly.entity_id
_entity_poly.type
_entity_poly.pdbx_seq_one_letter_code
_entity_poly.pdbx_strand_id
1 'polypeptide(L)'
;MATGARRYHDQRPKLPVPMVPLAVARKAGGKTLQDVCDHINREFQFPKTVERGTISAIENGHRGASVEMLVAIASALGFPADDIDTQYEPRRGRRVDDGKDEVA
;
A
#
# COMPACT_ATOMS: atom_id res chain seq x y z
N MET A 1 -5.93 -30.65 39.72
CA MET A 1 -5.88 -29.29 39.15
C MET A 1 -5.49 -29.41 37.69
N ALA A 2 -6.41 -29.17 36.76
CA ALA A 2 -6.16 -29.38 35.34
C ALA A 2 -5.50 -28.14 34.74
N THR A 3 -4.26 -28.31 34.27
CA THR A 3 -3.40 -27.29 33.65
C THR A 3 -4.00 -26.86 32.30
N GLY A 4 -4.42 -25.60 32.19
CA GLY A 4 -5.09 -25.03 31.02
C GLY A 4 -4.17 -24.76 29.81
N ALA A 5 -3.39 -25.74 29.37
CA ALA A 5 -2.38 -25.59 28.32
C ALA A 5 -2.76 -26.27 26.98
N ARG A 6 -4.03 -26.19 26.54
CA ARG A 6 -4.50 -26.85 25.30
C ARG A 6 -5.31 -25.95 24.36
N ARG A 7 -4.84 -24.72 24.08
CA ARG A 7 -5.47 -23.87 23.03
C ARG A 7 -4.51 -23.12 22.10
N TYR A 8 -3.20 -23.20 22.32
CA TYR A 8 -2.23 -22.40 21.56
C TYR A 8 -1.36 -23.21 20.56
N HIS A 9 -1.43 -24.54 20.58
CA HIS A 9 -0.60 -25.37 19.69
C HIS A 9 -1.12 -25.49 18.25
N ASP A 10 -2.41 -25.22 18.00
CA ASP A 10 -3.03 -25.31 16.68
C ASP A 10 -3.37 -23.92 16.10
N GLN A 11 -2.47 -22.95 16.22
CA GLN A 11 -2.67 -21.66 15.54
C GLN A 11 -2.56 -21.85 14.02
N ARG A 12 -3.64 -21.50 13.32
CA ARG A 12 -3.61 -21.40 11.86
C ARG A 12 -2.49 -20.44 11.43
N PRO A 13 -1.77 -20.72 10.34
CA PRO A 13 -0.79 -19.79 9.80
C PRO A 13 -1.41 -18.40 9.62
N LYS A 14 -0.67 -17.35 9.98
CA LYS A 14 -1.14 -15.97 9.79
C LYS A 14 -1.45 -15.75 8.31
N LEU A 15 -2.65 -15.26 8.04
CA LEU A 15 -3.04 -14.82 6.70
C LEU A 15 -2.45 -13.43 6.44
N PRO A 16 -2.08 -13.12 5.18
CA PRO A 16 -1.60 -11.79 4.83
C PRO A 16 -2.67 -10.74 5.08
N VAL A 17 -2.27 -9.62 5.68
CA VAL A 17 -3.16 -8.47 5.91
C VAL A 17 -3.71 -7.95 4.57
N PRO A 18 -4.97 -7.47 4.53
CA PRO A 18 -5.48 -6.77 3.36
C PRO A 18 -4.64 -5.51 3.10
N MET A 19 -4.23 -5.32 1.85
CA MET A 19 -3.44 -4.16 1.44
C MET A 19 -4.29 -3.19 0.63
N VAL A 20 -4.02 -1.89 0.76
CA VAL A 20 -4.62 -0.84 -0.06
C VAL A 20 -3.55 -0.21 -0.96
N PRO A 21 -3.82 0.02 -2.26
CA PRO A 21 -2.89 0.76 -3.10
C PRO A 21 -2.70 2.19 -2.59
N LEU A 22 -1.49 2.72 -2.77
CA LEU A 22 -1.13 4.08 -2.34
C LEU A 22 -2.08 5.15 -2.93
N ALA A 23 -2.47 5.01 -4.20
CA ALA A 23 -3.44 5.88 -4.85
C ALA A 23 -4.81 5.90 -4.14
N VAL A 24 -5.24 4.76 -3.60
CA VAL A 24 -6.50 4.65 -2.87
C VAL A 24 -6.37 5.38 -1.53
N ALA A 25 -5.27 5.17 -0.80
CA ALA A 25 -5.01 5.88 0.46
C ALA A 25 -4.98 7.40 0.25
N ARG A 26 -4.29 7.88 -0.79
CA ARG A 26 -4.25 9.31 -1.14
C ARG A 26 -5.63 9.88 -1.44
N LYS A 27 -6.42 9.18 -2.27
CA LYS A 27 -7.78 9.61 -2.63
C LYS A 27 -8.74 9.60 -1.43
N ALA A 28 -8.65 8.59 -0.58
CA ALA A 28 -9.43 8.50 0.66
C ALA A 28 -9.10 9.64 1.64
N GLY A 29 -7.84 10.09 1.65
CA GLY A 29 -7.40 11.28 2.38
C GLY A 29 -7.72 12.61 1.71
N GLY A 30 -8.45 12.62 0.58
CA GLY A 30 -8.83 13.84 -0.14
C GLY A 30 -7.68 14.60 -0.80
N LYS A 31 -6.50 13.96 -0.96
CA LYS A 31 -5.28 14.62 -1.48
C LYS A 31 -5.15 14.41 -2.99
N THR A 32 -4.84 15.48 -3.71
CA THR A 32 -4.44 15.41 -5.11
C THR A 32 -2.98 14.95 -5.22
N LEU A 33 -2.53 14.60 -6.44
CA LEU A 33 -1.10 14.36 -6.69
C LEU A 33 -0.28 15.63 -6.43
N GLN A 34 -0.86 16.80 -6.72
CA GLN A 34 -0.19 18.08 -6.52
C GLN A 34 0.01 18.36 -5.02
N ASP A 35 -0.99 18.10 -4.18
CA ASP A 35 -0.86 18.29 -2.72
C ASP A 35 0.28 17.46 -2.13
N VAL A 36 0.46 16.22 -2.64
CA VAL A 36 1.57 15.36 -2.23
C VAL A 36 2.90 15.92 -2.70
N CYS A 37 2.99 16.36 -3.96
CA CYS A 37 4.19 17.01 -4.49
C CYS A 37 4.55 18.27 -3.70
N ASP A 38 3.58 19.13 -3.41
CA ASP A 38 3.76 20.39 -2.71
C ASP A 38 4.24 20.14 -1.28
N HIS A 39 3.65 19.17 -0.57
CA HIS A 39 4.14 18.74 0.74
C HIS A 39 5.57 18.23 0.67
N ILE A 40 5.85 17.30 -0.26
CA ILE A 40 7.19 16.70 -0.36
C ILE A 40 8.25 17.75 -0.67
N ASN A 41 8.00 18.64 -1.64
CA ASN A 41 8.95 19.68 -2.03
C ASN A 41 9.12 20.77 -0.96
N ARG A 42 8.17 20.91 -0.04
CA ARG A 42 8.27 21.86 1.08
C ARG A 42 9.03 21.28 2.27
N GLU A 43 8.78 20.02 2.60
CA GLU A 43 9.28 19.38 3.83
C GLU A 43 10.55 18.53 3.61
N PHE A 44 10.85 18.13 2.37
CA PHE A 44 11.96 17.22 2.05
C PHE A 44 12.84 17.78 0.95
N GLN A 45 14.14 17.47 1.03
CA GLN A 45 15.11 17.89 0.02
C GLN A 45 15.46 16.71 -0.90
N PHE A 46 15.07 16.80 -2.17
CA PHE A 46 15.47 15.87 -3.22
C PHE A 46 16.35 16.58 -4.27
N PRO A 47 17.22 15.85 -5.01
CA PRO A 47 18.05 16.45 -6.05
C PRO A 47 17.27 17.14 -7.18
N LYS A 48 16.02 16.74 -7.38
CA LYS A 48 15.09 17.32 -8.35
C LYS A 48 13.73 17.50 -7.70
N THR A 49 13.01 18.53 -8.14
CA THR A 49 11.62 18.76 -7.77
C THR A 49 10.78 17.51 -8.05
N VAL A 50 9.96 17.15 -7.07
CA VAL A 50 9.03 16.04 -7.12
C VAL A 50 7.79 16.49 -7.87
N GLU A 51 7.66 16.02 -9.12
CA GLU A 51 6.55 16.34 -10.02
C GLU A 51 5.37 15.35 -9.91
N ARG A 52 4.17 15.73 -10.38
CA ARG A 52 3.00 14.84 -10.33
C ARG A 52 3.24 13.50 -11.06
N GLY A 53 3.97 13.54 -12.17
CA GLY A 53 4.31 12.35 -12.95
C GLY A 53 5.17 11.36 -12.15
N THR A 54 6.00 11.88 -11.26
CA THR A 54 6.82 11.12 -10.32
C THR A 54 5.92 10.36 -9.35
N ILE A 55 5.01 11.02 -8.64
CA ILE A 55 4.09 10.32 -7.71
C ILE A 55 3.16 9.35 -8.44
N SER A 56 2.60 9.76 -9.60
CA SER A 56 1.74 8.90 -10.42
C SER A 56 2.43 7.61 -10.86
N ALA A 57 3.70 7.69 -11.29
CA ALA A 57 4.43 6.51 -11.73
C ALA A 57 4.72 5.53 -10.57
N ILE A 58 4.90 6.02 -9.32
CA ILE A 58 5.01 5.15 -8.14
C ILE A 58 3.68 4.47 -7.88
N GLU A 59 2.60 5.25 -7.81
CA GLU A 59 1.27 4.74 -7.47
C GLU A 59 0.75 3.67 -8.42
N ASN A 60 1.13 3.74 -9.70
CA ASN A 60 0.74 2.77 -10.72
C ASN A 60 1.77 1.65 -10.92
N GLY A 61 2.86 1.63 -10.13
CA GLY A 61 3.90 0.60 -10.23
C GLY A 61 4.78 0.68 -11.48
N HIS A 62 4.74 1.78 -12.23
CA HIS A 62 5.65 2.01 -13.36
C HIS A 62 7.09 2.29 -12.91
N ARG A 63 7.28 2.69 -11.65
CA ARG A 63 8.59 2.84 -11.03
C ARG A 63 8.56 2.49 -9.55
N GLY A 64 9.69 2.01 -9.04
CA GLY A 64 9.93 1.93 -7.60
C GLY A 64 10.16 3.30 -6.96
N ALA A 65 10.32 3.28 -5.64
CA ALA A 65 10.65 4.46 -4.84
C ALA A 65 11.80 4.12 -3.89
N SER A 66 12.69 5.08 -3.64
CA SER A 66 13.68 4.95 -2.57
C SER A 66 13.00 5.01 -1.20
N VAL A 67 13.69 4.52 -0.16
CA VAL A 67 13.21 4.60 1.22
C VAL A 67 12.86 6.04 1.61
N GLU A 68 13.71 7.02 1.26
CA GLU A 68 13.47 8.44 1.53
C GLU A 68 12.18 8.96 0.85
N MET A 69 11.93 8.55 -0.40
CA MET A 69 10.71 8.92 -1.12
C MET A 69 9.46 8.29 -0.49
N LEU A 70 9.55 7.05 0.00
CA LEU A 70 8.46 6.40 0.73
C LEU A 70 8.15 7.11 2.04
N VAL A 71 9.18 7.51 2.80
CA VAL A 71 9.02 8.32 4.02
C VAL A 71 8.33 9.65 3.70
N ALA A 72 8.74 10.33 2.63
CA ALA A 72 8.17 11.60 2.21
C ALA A 72 6.69 11.46 1.80
N ILE A 73 6.35 10.40 1.05
CA ILE A 73 4.97 10.05 0.70
C ILE A 73 4.14 9.74 1.95
N ALA A 74 4.66 8.93 2.89
CA ALA A 74 3.96 8.58 4.12
C ALA A 74 3.64 9.83 4.95
N SER A 75 4.63 10.72 5.10
CA SER A 75 4.47 12.03 5.73
C SER A 75 3.39 12.87 5.04
N ALA A 76 3.40 12.95 3.70
CA ALA A 76 2.39 13.69 2.95
C ALA A 76 0.99 13.11 3.12
N LEU A 77 0.86 11.80 3.33
CA LEU A 77 -0.42 11.12 3.51
C LEU A 77 -0.89 11.06 4.97
N GLY A 78 0.01 11.27 5.94
CA GLY A 78 -0.31 11.37 7.35
C GLY A 78 -0.28 10.03 8.09
N PHE A 79 0.55 9.08 7.63
CA PHE A 79 0.76 7.80 8.30
C PHE A 79 2.26 7.50 8.49
N PRO A 80 2.63 6.63 9.46
CA PRO A 80 4.01 6.20 9.67
C PRO A 80 4.61 5.55 8.42
N ALA A 81 5.89 5.85 8.12
CA ALA A 81 6.57 5.24 6.98
C ALA A 81 6.68 3.71 7.10
N ASP A 82 6.79 3.20 8.33
CA ASP A 82 6.87 1.76 8.65
C ASP A 82 5.58 1.00 8.30
N ASP A 83 4.46 1.70 8.07
CA ASP A 83 3.20 1.11 7.63
C ASP A 83 3.16 0.90 6.10
N ILE A 84 4.14 1.43 5.34
CA ILE A 84 4.27 1.14 3.91
C ILE A 84 5.01 -0.19 3.73
N ASP A 85 4.26 -1.23 3.36
CA ASP A 85 4.85 -2.47 2.86
C ASP A 85 5.06 -2.39 1.34
N THR A 86 6.31 -2.61 0.91
CA THR A 86 6.71 -2.63 -0.51
C THR A 86 7.00 -4.02 -1.05
N GLN A 87 6.97 -5.06 -0.21
CA GLN A 87 7.24 -6.45 -0.59
C GLN A 87 5.98 -7.17 -1.11
N TYR A 88 4.98 -6.39 -1.55
CA TYR A 88 3.69 -6.91 -1.96
C TYR A 88 3.73 -7.57 -3.35
N GLU A 89 3.50 -8.88 -3.37
CA GLU A 89 3.13 -9.63 -4.56
C GLU A 89 1.60 -9.50 -4.80
N PRO A 90 1.15 -8.95 -5.94
CA PRO A 90 -0.27 -8.83 -6.25
C PRO A 90 -1.00 -10.16 -6.13
N ARG A 91 -2.03 -10.20 -5.27
CA ARG A 91 -2.92 -11.36 -5.21
C ARG A 91 -3.51 -11.57 -6.60
N ARG A 92 -3.44 -12.79 -7.15
CA ARG A 92 -4.29 -13.17 -8.29
C ARG A 92 -5.71 -12.81 -7.90
N GLY A 93 -6.29 -11.83 -8.60
CA GLY A 93 -7.65 -11.39 -8.34
C GLY A 93 -8.53 -12.63 -8.27
N ARG A 94 -9.42 -12.68 -7.27
CA ARG A 94 -10.47 -13.70 -7.26
C ARG A 94 -11.18 -13.53 -8.60
N ARG A 95 -11.01 -14.49 -9.53
CA ARG A 95 -11.88 -14.57 -10.70
C ARG A 95 -13.28 -14.53 -10.11
N VAL A 96 -14.03 -13.49 -10.41
CA VAL A 96 -15.47 -13.56 -10.30
C VAL A 96 -15.82 -14.61 -11.34
N ASP A 97 -16.13 -15.82 -10.86
CA ASP A 97 -16.74 -16.81 -11.72
C ASP A 97 -18.13 -16.25 -11.98
N ASP A 98 -18.26 -15.48 -13.06
CA ASP A 98 -19.54 -15.12 -13.63
C ASP A 98 -20.13 -16.45 -14.08
N GLY A 99 -20.90 -17.11 -13.21
CA GLY A 99 -21.46 -18.46 -13.36
C GLY A 99 -22.30 -18.62 -14.63
N LYS A 100 -21.64 -18.62 -15.78
CA LYS A 100 -22.14 -19.17 -17.02
C LYS A 100 -21.58 -20.57 -17.10
N ASP A 101 -22.25 -21.45 -16.37
CA ASP A 101 -22.20 -22.86 -16.67
C ASP A 101 -22.51 -23.01 -18.17
N GLU A 102 -21.60 -23.68 -18.86
CA GLU A 102 -21.85 -24.27 -20.16
C GLU A 102 -23.14 -25.09 -20.08
N VAL A 103 -24.11 -24.74 -20.92
CA VAL A 103 -25.18 -25.65 -21.30
C VAL A 103 -24.94 -26.10 -22.73
N ALA A 104 -24.40 -27.31 -22.81
CA ALA A 104 -24.49 -28.35 -23.84
C ALA A 104 -23.99 -28.06 -25.26
#